data_AF-A0A6L5PJQ4-F1
#
_entry.id   AF-A0A6L5PJQ4-F1
#
_cell.length_a   1.000
_cell.length_b   1.000
_cell.length_c   1.000
_cell.angle_alpha   90.00
_cell.angle_beta   90.00
_cell.angle_gamma   90.00
#
_symmetry.space_group_name_H-M   'P 1'
#
loop_
_entity.id
_entity.type
_entity.pdbx_description
1 polymer ?
#
loop_
_entity_poly.entity_id
_entity_poly.type
_entity_poly.pdbx_seq_one_letter_code
_entity_poly.pdbx_strand_id
1 'polypeptide(L)'
;MAGPDKTDAERAAEEAERLAAAQAAMIAATEEAKASRLPSAVRALEVLNGNAMAAAMSALTEAVAANVDDLPRALGQQASEGTKQMLQRILNSFEGAQRDAQARIAALQPATAVPPAAPEAEA
;
A
#
# COMPACT_ATOMS: atom_id res chain seq x y z
N MET A 1 -24.14 24.35 48.86
CA MET A 1 -24.50 23.07 48.21
C MET A 1 -23.31 22.64 47.37
N ALA A 2 -22.46 21.76 47.91
CA ALA A 2 -21.41 21.09 47.16
C ALA A 2 -21.95 19.71 46.79
N GLY A 3 -22.10 19.43 45.49
CA GLY A 3 -22.55 18.13 45.00
C GLY A 3 -21.51 17.05 45.31
N PRO A 4 -21.91 15.76 45.37
CA PRO A 4 -21.00 14.69 45.75
C PRO A 4 -19.90 14.54 44.71
N ASP A 5 -18.65 14.71 45.12
CA ASP A 5 -17.48 14.41 44.30
C ASP A 5 -17.49 12.92 43.93
N LYS A 6 -17.50 12.61 42.63
CA LYS A 6 -17.36 11.24 42.11
C LYS A 6 -16.13 10.58 42.74
N THR A 7 -16.29 9.32 43.16
CA THR A 7 -15.18 8.53 43.72
C THR A 7 -14.08 8.36 42.67
N ASP A 8 -12.81 8.27 43.08
CA ASP A 8 -11.69 8.14 42.13
C ASP A 8 -11.84 6.91 41.20
N ALA A 9 -12.54 5.86 41.66
CA ALA A 9 -12.88 4.68 40.88
C ALA A 9 -13.88 4.98 39.74
N GLU A 10 -14.89 5.81 39.98
CA GLU A 10 -15.86 6.22 38.95
C GLU A 10 -15.22 7.12 37.89
N ARG A 11 -14.30 8.02 38.30
CA ARG A 11 -13.52 8.84 37.37
C ARG A 11 -12.61 7.98 36.49
N ALA A 12 -11.94 6.98 37.06
CA ALA A 12 -11.10 6.06 36.31
C ALA A 12 -11.90 5.21 35.30
N ALA A 13 -13.11 4.76 35.66
CA ALA A 13 -13.99 4.02 34.76
C ALA A 13 -14.48 4.87 33.57
N GLU A 14 -14.88 6.13 33.83
CA GLU A 14 -15.31 7.08 32.79
C GLU A 14 -14.16 7.46 31.84
N GLU A 15 -12.95 7.61 32.36
CA GLU A 15 -11.75 7.83 31.53
C GLU A 15 -11.43 6.61 30.66
N ALA A 16 -11.54 5.40 31.19
CA ALA A 16 -11.34 4.17 30.43
C ALA A 16 -12.38 4.01 29.30
N GLU A 17 -13.65 4.30 29.57
CA GLU A 17 -14.71 4.29 28.55
C GLU A 17 -14.45 5.35 27.47
N ARG A 18 -14.03 6.56 27.87
CA ARG A 18 -13.70 7.63 26.93
C ARG A 18 -12.50 7.27 26.05
N LEU A 19 -11.49 6.59 26.60
CA LEU A 19 -10.34 6.09 25.83
C LEU A 19 -10.77 5.00 24.85
N ALA A 20 -11.61 4.06 25.27
CA ALA A 20 -12.16 3.01 24.39
C ALA A 20 -12.98 3.62 23.25
N ALA A 21 -13.84 4.59 23.54
CA ALA A 21 -14.61 5.32 22.53
C ALA A 21 -13.72 6.11 21.56
N ALA A 22 -12.67 6.76 22.07
CA ALA A 22 -11.70 7.48 21.23
C ALA A 22 -10.91 6.53 20.31
N GLN A 23 -10.52 5.36 20.81
CA GLN A 23 -9.87 4.32 20.00
C GLN A 23 -10.81 3.78 18.92
N ALA A 24 -12.07 3.50 19.26
CA ALA A 24 -13.08 3.06 18.30
C ALA A 24 -13.31 4.10 17.19
N ALA A 25 -13.41 5.38 17.56
CA ALA A 25 -13.53 6.48 16.60
C ALA A 25 -12.30 6.61 15.69
N MET A 26 -11.10 6.42 16.24
CA MET A 26 -9.86 6.42 15.45
C MET A 26 -9.82 5.26 14.43
N ILE A 27 -10.23 4.06 14.85
CA ILE A 27 -10.31 2.89 13.96
C ILE A 27 -11.33 3.16 12.84
N ALA A 28 -12.52 3.65 13.19
CA ALA A 28 -13.56 3.97 12.21
C ALA A 28 -13.09 5.02 11.19
N ALA A 29 -12.45 6.11 11.66
CA ALA A 29 -11.89 7.14 10.78
C ALA A 29 -10.76 6.59 9.89
N THR A 30 -9.96 5.64 10.40
CA THR A 30 -8.89 5.00 9.63
C THR A 30 -9.48 4.14 8.50
N GLU A 31 -10.51 3.35 8.79
CA GLU A 31 -11.18 2.52 7.79
C GLU A 31 -11.91 3.36 6.73
N GLU A 32 -12.54 4.47 7.13
CA GLU A 32 -13.13 5.43 6.18
C GLU A 32 -12.06 6.08 5.28
N ALA A 33 -10.92 6.45 5.86
CA ALA A 33 -9.79 6.97 5.10
C ALA A 33 -9.21 5.94 4.12
N LYS A 34 -9.20 4.64 4.47
CA LYS A 34 -8.79 3.58 3.55
C LYS A 34 -9.82 3.40 2.43
N ALA A 35 -11.11 3.34 2.78
CA ALA A 35 -12.20 3.17 1.84
C ALA A 35 -12.25 4.29 0.79
N SER A 36 -11.98 5.54 1.18
CA SER A 36 -11.91 6.68 0.26
C SER A 36 -10.70 6.65 -0.69
N ARG A 37 -9.59 6.01 -0.28
CA ARG A 37 -8.36 5.89 -1.10
C ARG A 37 -8.36 4.68 -2.01
N LEU A 38 -9.15 3.65 -1.71
CA LEU A 38 -9.17 2.41 -2.48
C LEU A 38 -9.52 2.62 -3.98
N PRO A 39 -10.54 3.43 -4.36
CA PRO A 39 -10.89 3.62 -5.77
C PRO A 39 -9.77 4.24 -6.62
N SER A 40 -9.00 5.17 -6.04
CA SER A 40 -7.88 5.79 -6.77
C SER A 40 -6.70 4.83 -6.92
N ALA A 41 -6.43 4.00 -5.91
CA ALA A 41 -5.42 2.95 -5.98
C ALA A 41 -5.77 1.89 -7.04
N VAL A 42 -7.05 1.48 -7.11
CA VAL A 42 -7.56 0.57 -8.14
C VAL A 42 -7.40 1.18 -9.54
N ARG A 43 -7.82 2.45 -9.74
CA ARG A 43 -7.63 3.14 -11.03
C ARG A 43 -6.16 3.24 -11.44
N ALA A 44 -5.26 3.49 -10.50
CA ALA A 44 -3.82 3.52 -10.79
C ALA A 44 -3.33 2.17 -11.32
N LEU A 45 -3.78 1.06 -10.72
CA LEU A 45 -3.45 -0.29 -11.21
C LEU A 45 -4.09 -0.57 -12.58
N GLU A 46 -5.32 -0.12 -12.83
CA GLU A 46 -5.97 -0.25 -14.14
C GLU A 46 -5.20 0.47 -15.25
N VAL A 47 -4.68 1.67 -14.99
CA VAL A 47 -3.82 2.39 -15.93
C VAL A 47 -2.54 1.59 -16.22
N LEU A 48 -1.91 1.05 -15.18
CA LEU A 48 -0.69 0.23 -15.31
C LEU A 48 -0.94 -1.10 -16.03
N ASN A 49 -2.16 -1.65 -15.94
CA ASN A 49 -2.53 -2.91 -16.59
C ASN A 49 -3.27 -2.73 -17.91
N GLY A 50 -3.49 -1.49 -18.36
CA GLY A 50 -4.27 -1.21 -19.56
C GLY A 50 -3.60 -1.74 -20.84
N ASN A 51 -4.40 -2.00 -21.88
CA ASN A 51 -3.91 -2.58 -23.14
C ASN A 51 -2.74 -1.81 -23.77
N ALA A 52 -2.76 -0.47 -23.69
CA ALA A 52 -1.67 0.37 -24.18
C ALA A 52 -0.36 0.14 -23.40
N MET A 53 -0.46 -0.04 -22.08
CA MET A 53 0.67 -0.30 -21.22
C MET A 53 1.22 -1.72 -21.41
N ALA A 54 0.34 -2.71 -21.55
CA ALA A 54 0.75 -4.08 -21.89
C ALA A 54 1.48 -4.14 -23.24
N ALA A 55 0.97 -3.43 -24.26
CA ALA A 55 1.62 -3.34 -25.56
C ALA A 55 2.99 -2.64 -25.47
N ALA A 56 3.08 -1.54 -24.69
CA ALA A 56 4.34 -0.84 -24.47
C ALA A 56 5.38 -1.72 -23.74
N MET A 57 4.96 -2.49 -22.74
CA MET A 57 5.84 -3.42 -22.02
C MET A 57 6.33 -4.55 -22.93
N SER A 58 5.45 -5.14 -23.75
CA SER A 58 5.85 -6.14 -24.74
C SER A 58 6.90 -5.58 -25.70
N ALA A 59 6.65 -4.39 -26.25
CA ALA A 59 7.58 -3.72 -27.15
C ALA A 59 8.91 -3.39 -26.46
N LEU A 60 8.91 -2.99 -25.19
CA LEU A 60 10.13 -2.76 -24.42
C LEU A 60 10.92 -4.06 -24.20
N THR A 61 10.24 -5.15 -23.83
CA THR A 61 10.88 -6.45 -23.63
C THR A 61 11.52 -6.95 -24.93
N GLU A 62 10.80 -6.83 -26.05
CA GLU A 62 11.34 -7.13 -27.39
C GLU A 62 12.53 -6.23 -27.73
N ALA A 63 12.44 -4.92 -27.48
CA ALA A 63 13.53 -3.98 -27.73
C ALA A 63 14.77 -4.28 -26.87
N VAL A 64 14.60 -4.73 -25.62
CA VAL A 64 15.70 -5.18 -24.75
C VAL A 64 16.33 -6.46 -25.30
N ALA A 65 15.53 -7.42 -25.75
CA ALA A 65 16.01 -8.69 -26.28
C ALA A 65 16.72 -8.52 -27.63
N ALA A 66 16.24 -7.61 -28.48
CA ALA A 66 16.83 -7.27 -29.76
C ALA A 66 18.06 -6.37 -29.63
N ASN A 67 18.23 -5.66 -28.51
CA ASN A 67 19.38 -4.79 -28.31
C ASN A 67 20.65 -5.58 -27.99
N VAL A 68 21.65 -5.43 -28.86
CA VAL A 68 23.00 -5.99 -28.71
C VAL A 68 23.95 -5.00 -28.01
N ASP A 69 23.41 -3.87 -27.53
CA ASP A 69 24.18 -2.76 -26.97
C ASP A 69 24.75 -3.12 -25.58
N ASP A 70 25.82 -3.92 -25.57
CA ASP A 70 26.81 -4.00 -24.51
C ASP A 70 28.08 -3.33 -25.04
N LEU A 71 28.07 -1.98 -25.14
CA LEU A 71 29.26 -1.23 -25.51
C LEU A 71 30.40 -1.59 -24.55
N PRO A 72 31.50 -2.21 -25.04
CA PRO A 72 32.66 -2.48 -24.19
C PRO A 72 33.23 -1.15 -23.70
N ARG A 73 33.35 -0.99 -22.38
CA ARG A 73 33.83 0.25 -21.77
C ARG A 73 35.36 0.30 -21.78
N ALA A 74 35.90 1.43 -22.24
CA ALA A 74 37.27 1.79 -21.95
C ALA A 74 37.42 2.14 -20.45
N LEU A 75 38.44 1.61 -19.80
CA LEU A 75 38.79 1.93 -18.41
C LEU A 75 38.99 3.45 -18.25
N GLY A 76 38.27 4.06 -17.29
CA GLY A 76 38.49 5.44 -16.85
C GLY A 76 37.50 6.50 -17.36
N GLN A 77 36.50 6.15 -18.19
CA GLN A 77 35.43 7.07 -18.60
C GLN A 77 34.19 6.94 -17.69
N GLN A 78 33.60 8.07 -17.26
CA GLN A 78 32.25 8.07 -16.71
C GLN A 78 31.28 7.69 -17.83
N ALA A 79 30.70 6.50 -17.74
CA ALA A 79 29.83 5.96 -18.77
C ALA A 79 28.46 6.65 -18.75
N SER A 80 27.98 7.11 -19.90
CA SER A 80 26.54 7.21 -20.15
C SER A 80 25.95 5.80 -20.13
N GLU A 81 24.72 5.66 -19.65
CA GLU A 81 24.02 4.37 -19.65
C GLU A 81 23.83 3.87 -21.09
N GLY A 82 24.19 2.60 -21.35
CA GLY A 82 23.92 1.96 -22.65
C GLY A 82 22.42 1.75 -22.86
N THR A 83 21.96 1.77 -24.11
CA THR A 83 20.51 1.76 -24.43
C THR A 83 19.80 0.56 -23.82
N LYS A 84 20.43 -0.62 -23.86
CA LYS A 84 19.91 -1.84 -23.24
C LYS A 84 19.74 -1.72 -21.72
N GLN A 85 20.72 -1.14 -21.04
CA GLN A 85 20.69 -0.92 -19.58
C GLN A 85 19.57 0.07 -19.22
N MET A 86 19.41 1.14 -20.01
CA MET A 86 18.33 2.12 -19.84
C MET A 86 16.96 1.47 -19.99
N LEU A 87 16.76 0.69 -21.05
CA LEU A 87 15.49 0.00 -21.31
C LEU A 87 15.18 -1.03 -20.21
N GLN A 88 16.18 -1.80 -19.75
CA GLN A 88 16.03 -2.73 -18.63
C GLN A 88 15.65 -2.02 -17.34
N ARG A 89 16.27 -0.86 -17.05
CA ARG A 89 15.93 -0.05 -15.88
C ARG A 89 14.47 0.42 -15.94
N ILE A 90 14.01 0.87 -17.10
CA ILE A 90 12.62 1.30 -17.31
C ILE A 90 11.68 0.12 -17.07
N LEU A 91 11.96 -1.05 -17.66
CA LEU A 91 11.17 -2.26 -17.48
C LEU A 91 11.04 -2.63 -15.99
N ASN A 92 12.17 -2.70 -15.28
CA ASN A 92 12.19 -3.02 -13.84
C ASN A 92 11.42 -2.00 -13.00
N SER A 93 11.48 -0.72 -13.37
CA SER A 93 10.77 0.36 -12.67
C SER A 93 9.25 0.20 -12.81
N PHE A 94 8.78 -0.21 -13.99
CA PHE A 94 7.36 -0.48 -14.22
C PHE A 94 6.87 -1.71 -13.45
N GLU A 95 7.63 -2.81 -13.49
CA GLU A 95 7.31 -4.00 -12.69
C GLU A 95 7.31 -3.71 -11.18
N GLY A 96 8.20 -2.83 -10.71
CA GLY A 96 8.19 -2.32 -9.34
C GLY A 96 6.93 -1.53 -9.04
N ALA A 97 6.58 -0.56 -9.90
CA ALA A 97 5.39 0.27 -9.73
C ALA A 97 4.09 -0.54 -9.71
N GLN A 98 3.99 -1.60 -10.51
CA GLN A 98 2.82 -2.50 -10.52
C GLN A 98 2.70 -3.29 -9.22
N ARG A 99 3.81 -3.84 -8.71
CA ARG A 99 3.85 -4.53 -7.40
C ARG A 99 3.48 -3.60 -6.25
N ASP A 100 4.01 -2.38 -6.26
CA ASP A 100 3.70 -1.36 -5.25
C ASP A 100 2.23 -0.95 -5.29
N ALA A 101 1.65 -0.78 -6.49
CA ALA A 101 0.23 -0.48 -6.65
C ALA A 101 -0.65 -1.62 -6.11
N GLN A 102 -0.30 -2.88 -6.39
CA GLN A 102 -1.00 -4.05 -5.84
C GLN A 102 -0.89 -4.11 -4.31
N ALA A 103 0.30 -3.89 -3.75
CA ALA A 103 0.51 -3.87 -2.30
C ALA A 103 -0.30 -2.76 -1.62
N ARG A 104 -0.40 -1.57 -2.24
CA ARG A 104 -1.24 -0.48 -1.75
C ARG A 104 -2.71 -0.85 -1.75
N ILE A 105 -3.21 -1.51 -2.80
CA ILE A 105 -4.59 -1.99 -2.83
C ILE A 105 -4.84 -2.98 -1.70
N ALA A 106 -3.95 -3.97 -1.51
CA ALA A 106 -4.06 -4.94 -0.43
C ALA A 106 -4.08 -4.28 0.96
N ALA A 107 -3.26 -3.25 1.19
CA ALA A 107 -3.23 -2.52 2.46
C ALA A 107 -4.48 -1.65 2.71
N LEU A 108 -5.19 -1.26 1.64
CA LEU A 108 -6.42 -0.46 1.70
C LEU A 108 -7.69 -1.32 1.70
N GLN A 109 -7.57 -2.62 1.42
CA GLN A 109 -8.69 -3.53 1.55
C GLN A 109 -9.15 -3.58 3.02
N PRO A 110 -10.47 -3.62 3.27
CA PRO A 110 -10.97 -3.77 4.62
C PRO A 110 -10.39 -5.05 5.21
N ALA A 111 -9.92 -4.99 6.45
CA ALA A 111 -9.51 -6.18 7.17
C ALA A 111 -10.70 -7.14 7.22
N THR A 112 -10.55 -8.36 6.71
CA THR A 112 -11.57 -9.39 6.85
C THR A 112 -11.91 -9.48 8.33
N ALA A 113 -13.15 -9.19 8.70
CA ALA A 113 -13.60 -9.27 10.08
C ALA A 113 -13.29 -10.68 10.60
N VAL A 114 -12.29 -10.81 11.47
CA VAL A 114 -12.09 -12.05 12.22
C VAL A 114 -13.34 -12.17 13.08
N PRO A 115 -14.16 -13.24 12.92
CA PRO A 115 -15.34 -13.40 13.76
C PRO A 115 -14.88 -13.37 15.22
N PRO A 116 -15.62 -12.69 16.11
CA PRO A 116 -15.25 -12.63 17.52
C PRO A 116 -15.12 -14.06 18.02
N ALA A 117 -13.98 -14.39 18.63
CA ALA A 117 -13.80 -15.67 19.28
C ALA A 117 -14.97 -15.85 20.25
N ALA A 118 -15.79 -16.87 19.99
CA ALA A 118 -16.87 -17.24 20.90
C ALA A 118 -16.25 -17.44 22.29
N PRO A 119 -16.85 -16.92 23.37
CA PRO A 119 -16.34 -17.16 24.70
C PRO A 119 -16.26 -18.68 24.89
N GLU A 120 -15.08 -19.16 25.27
CA GLU A 120 -14.89 -20.54 25.71
C GLU A 120 -15.92 -20.79 26.81
N ALA A 121 -16.97 -21.54 26.48
CA ALA A 121 -17.90 -22.05 27.46
C ALA A 121 -17.12 -23.01 28.34
N GLU A 122 -17.02 -22.66 29.63
CA GLU A 122 -16.55 -23.53 30.70
C GLU A 122 -17.16 -24.94 30.55
N ALA A 123 -16.30 -25.95 30.60
CA ALA A 123 -16.66 -27.34 30.80
C ALA A 123 -15.85 -27.89 31.99
#